data_AF-A0AAU7VSP8-F1
#
_entry.id   AF-A0AAU7VSP8-F1
#
_cell.length_a   1.000
_cell.length_b   1.000
_cell.length_c   1.000
_cell.angle_alpha   90.00
_cell.angle_beta   90.00
_cell.angle_gamma   90.00
#
_symmetry.space_group_name_H-M   'P 1'
#
loop_
_entity.id
_entity.type
_entity.pdbx_description
1 polymer ?
#
loop_
_entity_poly.entity_id
_entity_poly.type
_entity_poly.pdbx_seq_one_letter_code
_entity_poly.pdbx_strand_id
1 'polypeptide(L)'
;MSASRVHARRGMAAVVTALAVIATGVIADRAAATPAPVEESSSVAGIVAAPLADTVWLCRPGAPANPCNQDAVGSPQRGAAGTEFTARYLGSGADVTLDAINVTSTPTHESFPRPAAPAVDCFSVYPTVDLTPNPVLQIGSLPPQPQDTHLAVTLTQVGRFASTCRLFVPVYRQAPLLSLVGGVLTGTDADYTTGAMDVAGAWADYWENDNIDPVTGQRRGVILLGHSQGTADLVTLLQEEFDAGSAPREQLIAAYLLGGDVQVADGTGPADHETIPGMPVCTRTSVAASMPTGCLVGYSSYAMAGSSAPAADAEFGRSVDAGHRILCVNPATLIAGVAAGAATPLDAYLPTNRLLEGTVVLPNGHLSVVLSGFALENRPAGFVRREATLTGQCRTQTDAAGTASWLQVDGGGSLFPVGSSTSALGLHVVDYNVALGDLVELAGLQSAQWTADR
;
A
#
# COMPACT_ATOMS: atom_id res chain seq x y z
N MET A 1 -61.33 17.84 -33.18
CA MET A 1 -60.27 18.35 -34.07
C MET A 1 -59.01 18.52 -33.24
N SER A 2 -57.96 17.79 -33.64
CA SER A 2 -56.54 17.78 -33.25
C SER A 2 -56.06 17.78 -31.79
N ALA A 3 -55.23 16.75 -31.54
CA ALA A 3 -54.31 16.48 -30.44
C ALA A 3 -53.25 17.59 -30.24
N SER A 4 -52.48 17.71 -29.15
CA SER A 4 -51.58 16.67 -28.60
C SER A 4 -51.01 17.03 -27.22
N ARG A 5 -50.70 16.00 -26.42
CA ARG A 5 -49.86 16.04 -25.20
C ARG A 5 -48.37 16.00 -25.59
N VAL A 6 -47.47 16.45 -24.69
CA VAL A 6 -46.11 15.92 -24.35
C VAL A 6 -45.43 16.99 -23.45
N HIS A 7 -45.26 16.76 -22.14
CA HIS A 7 -44.13 16.13 -21.43
C HIS A 7 -42.81 16.93 -21.40
N ALA A 8 -42.37 17.17 -20.16
CA ALA A 8 -41.16 17.86 -19.74
C ALA A 8 -39.89 17.04 -20.00
N ARG A 9 -38.73 17.73 -20.14
CA ARG A 9 -37.42 17.29 -19.61
C ARG A 9 -36.39 18.42 -19.73
N ARG A 10 -35.77 18.75 -18.59
CA ARG A 10 -34.49 19.47 -18.50
C ARG A 10 -33.37 18.46 -18.76
N GLY A 11 -32.44 18.79 -19.65
CA GLY A 11 -31.19 18.07 -19.87
C GLY A 11 -30.09 19.09 -20.13
N MET A 12 -29.15 19.18 -19.19
CA MET A 12 -27.97 20.03 -19.26
C MET A 12 -26.91 19.28 -20.07
N ALA A 13 -26.42 19.90 -21.14
CA ALA A 13 -25.50 19.31 -22.09
C ALA A 13 -24.08 19.22 -21.51
N ALA A 14 -23.46 18.05 -21.67
CA ALA A 14 -22.02 17.85 -21.57
C ALA A 14 -21.34 18.40 -22.84
N VAL A 15 -20.26 19.15 -22.67
CA VAL A 15 -19.36 19.59 -23.74
C VAL A 15 -18.06 18.81 -23.57
N VAL A 16 -17.84 17.83 -24.44
CA VAL A 16 -16.54 17.19 -24.68
C VAL A 16 -16.22 17.41 -26.16
N THR A 17 -15.19 18.21 -26.41
CA THR A 17 -14.62 18.51 -27.73
C THR A 17 -13.16 18.84 -27.45
N ALA A 18 -12.12 18.40 -28.15
CA ALA A 18 -11.88 17.41 -29.19
C ALA A 18 -10.35 17.38 -29.39
N LEU A 19 -9.80 16.29 -29.92
CA LEU A 19 -8.64 16.33 -30.84
C LEU A 19 -8.49 14.97 -31.54
N ALA A 20 -9.10 14.85 -32.72
CA ALA A 20 -8.84 13.80 -33.69
C ALA A 20 -9.06 14.37 -35.11
N VAL A 21 -7.99 14.50 -35.88
CA VAL A 21 -7.88 15.01 -37.26
C VAL A 21 -6.48 14.55 -37.73
N ILE A 22 -6.18 13.85 -38.85
CA ILE A 22 -6.85 13.46 -40.10
C ILE A 22 -6.05 12.27 -40.68
N ALA A 23 -6.73 11.31 -41.33
CA ALA A 23 -6.31 10.75 -42.62
C ALA A 23 -7.46 9.96 -43.26
N THR A 24 -8.18 10.58 -44.19
CA THR A 24 -9.11 9.92 -45.11
C THR A 24 -8.45 9.70 -46.47
N GLY A 25 -8.59 8.51 -47.05
CA GLY A 25 -8.28 8.29 -48.46
C GLY A 25 -8.45 6.86 -48.98
N VAL A 26 -9.54 6.66 -49.72
CA VAL A 26 -9.77 5.68 -50.80
C VAL A 26 -10.27 4.27 -50.43
N ILE A 27 -11.54 4.05 -50.82
CA ILE A 27 -12.24 2.76 -50.91
C ILE A 27 -11.83 2.09 -52.23
N ALA A 28 -11.40 0.83 -52.18
CA ALA A 28 -11.34 -0.06 -53.35
C ALA A 28 -11.66 -1.51 -52.93
N ASP A 29 -12.28 -2.23 -53.87
CA ASP A 29 -13.03 -3.48 -53.72
C ASP A 29 -12.33 -4.65 -52.99
N ARG A 30 -13.17 -5.40 -52.25
CA ARG A 30 -12.82 -6.70 -51.64
C ARG A 30 -12.84 -7.81 -52.70
N ALA A 31 -11.68 -8.40 -52.96
CA ALA A 31 -11.55 -9.75 -53.49
C ALA A 31 -10.68 -10.58 -52.53
N ALA A 32 -11.19 -11.75 -52.13
CA ALA A 32 -10.55 -12.65 -51.18
C ALA A 32 -9.25 -13.23 -51.76
N ALA A 33 -8.12 -12.89 -51.13
CA ALA A 33 -6.84 -13.55 -51.34
C ALA A 33 -6.28 -13.99 -49.99
N THR A 34 -5.97 -15.28 -49.87
CA THR A 34 -5.30 -15.93 -48.73
C THR A 34 -3.97 -15.25 -48.41
N PRO A 35 -3.66 -14.89 -47.15
CA PRO A 35 -2.38 -14.31 -46.81
C PRO A 35 -1.30 -15.39 -46.77
N ALA A 36 -0.18 -15.12 -47.45
CA ALA A 36 1.08 -15.85 -47.32
C ALA A 36 1.70 -15.58 -45.92
N PRO A 37 2.55 -16.47 -45.39
CA PRO A 37 3.11 -16.32 -44.06
C PRO A 37 4.00 -15.08 -44.02
N VAL A 38 3.70 -14.16 -43.10
CA VAL A 38 4.56 -13.03 -42.78
C VAL A 38 5.70 -13.57 -41.93
N GLU A 39 6.92 -13.49 -42.43
CA GLU A 39 8.13 -13.74 -41.63
C GLU A 39 8.12 -12.81 -40.41
N GLU A 40 8.28 -13.40 -39.22
CA GLU A 40 8.43 -12.68 -37.96
C GLU A 40 9.64 -11.73 -38.05
N SER A 41 9.38 -10.45 -38.31
CA SER A 41 10.34 -9.39 -38.08
C SER A 41 10.50 -9.20 -36.58
N SER A 42 11.59 -9.78 -36.05
CA SER A 42 12.37 -9.34 -34.89
C SER A 42 11.60 -8.54 -33.83
N SER A 43 11.27 -9.22 -32.72
CA SER A 43 10.91 -8.62 -31.45
C SER A 43 11.84 -7.46 -31.09
N VAL A 44 11.29 -6.28 -30.81
CA VAL A 44 11.96 -5.30 -29.96
C VAL A 44 12.03 -5.96 -28.59
N ALA A 45 13.15 -6.61 -28.28
CA ALA A 45 13.45 -7.03 -26.92
C ALA A 45 13.41 -5.75 -26.07
N GLY A 46 12.45 -5.65 -25.16
CA GLY A 46 12.38 -4.56 -24.20
C GLY A 46 13.73 -4.46 -23.50
N ILE A 47 14.27 -3.25 -23.43
CA ILE A 47 15.49 -2.99 -22.65
C ILE A 47 15.07 -3.14 -21.19
N VAL A 48 15.20 -4.34 -20.63
CA VAL A 48 15.05 -4.56 -19.19
C VAL A 48 16.17 -3.75 -18.54
N ALA A 49 15.80 -2.76 -17.72
CA ALA A 49 16.79 -1.93 -17.05
C ALA A 49 17.56 -2.80 -16.06
N ALA A 50 18.90 -2.77 -16.13
CA ALA A 50 19.73 -3.47 -15.15
C ALA A 50 19.40 -3.01 -13.72
N PRO A 51 19.60 -3.85 -12.68
CA PRO A 51 19.47 -3.44 -11.28
C PRO A 51 20.29 -2.18 -10.96
N LEU A 52 19.85 -1.40 -9.98
CA LEU A 52 20.66 -0.28 -9.48
C LEU A 52 22.04 -0.77 -9.01
N ALA A 53 23.07 0.01 -9.33
CA ALA A 53 24.43 -0.28 -8.89
C ALA A 53 24.60 -0.12 -7.38
N ASP A 54 23.91 0.88 -6.81
CA ASP A 54 23.90 1.18 -5.38
C ASP A 54 22.47 1.38 -4.90
N THR A 55 22.15 0.88 -3.71
CA THR A 55 20.85 1.10 -3.07
C THR A 55 20.68 2.57 -2.72
N VAL A 56 19.55 3.15 -3.12
CA VAL A 56 19.15 4.50 -2.73
C VAL A 56 18.19 4.39 -1.55
N TRP A 57 18.54 4.95 -0.41
CA TRP A 57 17.72 4.90 0.80
C TRP A 57 16.93 6.20 1.00
N LEU A 58 15.62 6.08 1.19
CA LEU A 58 14.81 7.16 1.76
C LEU A 58 15.04 7.19 3.28
N CYS A 59 14.81 6.06 3.95
CA CYS A 59 15.04 5.93 5.38
C CYS A 59 16.02 4.81 5.66
N ARG A 60 17.09 5.14 6.38
CA ARG A 60 18.14 4.21 6.81
C ARG A 60 18.65 4.62 8.21
N PRO A 61 18.27 3.88 9.26
CA PRO A 61 18.79 4.02 10.61
C PRO A 61 20.32 4.19 10.64
N GLY A 62 20.81 5.26 11.25
CA GLY A 62 22.24 5.55 11.36
C GLY A 62 22.82 6.43 10.24
N ALA A 63 22.10 6.67 9.15
CA ALA A 63 22.53 7.61 8.13
C ALA A 63 22.53 9.07 8.67
N PRO A 64 23.54 9.90 8.35
CA PRO A 64 23.73 11.23 8.95
C PRO A 64 22.64 12.28 8.64
N ALA A 65 21.71 11.98 7.74
CA ALA A 65 20.57 12.83 7.40
C ALA A 65 19.29 12.01 7.18
N ASN A 66 19.06 10.97 7.99
CA ASN A 66 17.88 10.11 7.86
C ASN A 66 16.59 10.94 8.04
N PRO A 67 15.72 11.12 7.01
CA PRO A 67 14.49 11.90 7.11
C PRO A 67 13.48 11.26 8.07
N CYS A 68 13.50 9.94 8.24
CA CYS A 68 12.73 9.21 9.26
C CYS A 68 13.30 9.35 10.68
N ASN A 69 14.37 10.13 10.88
CA ASN A 69 14.91 10.50 12.19
C ASN A 69 15.19 9.32 13.13
N GLN A 70 15.87 8.29 12.63
CA GLN A 70 16.33 7.17 13.43
C GLN A 70 17.85 7.01 13.29
N ASP A 71 18.54 6.90 14.43
CA ASP A 71 19.95 6.52 14.51
C ASP A 71 20.12 5.00 14.32
N ALA A 72 21.34 4.48 14.46
CA ALA A 72 21.62 3.08 14.20
C ALA A 72 20.86 2.11 15.12
N VAL A 73 20.46 2.55 16.32
CA VAL A 73 19.64 1.75 17.24
C VAL A 73 18.15 2.04 17.09
N GLY A 74 17.75 2.99 16.25
CA GLY A 74 16.36 3.40 16.06
C GLY A 74 15.89 4.52 16.97
N SER A 75 16.79 5.14 17.75
CA SER A 75 16.47 6.30 18.58
C SER A 75 16.53 7.59 17.74
N PRO A 76 15.78 8.64 18.10
CA PRO A 76 15.82 9.88 17.33
C PRO A 76 17.16 10.60 17.33
N GLN A 77 17.65 10.91 16.12
CA GLN A 77 18.89 11.67 15.86
C GLN A 77 18.71 13.17 16.13
N ARG A 78 17.49 13.66 15.92
CA ARG A 78 17.10 15.07 16.03
C ARG A 78 15.99 15.23 17.07
N GLY A 79 15.91 16.42 17.63
CA GLY A 79 15.04 16.75 18.76
C GLY A 79 15.80 16.70 20.10
N ALA A 80 15.49 17.62 21.01
CA ALA A 80 16.12 17.62 22.34
C ALA A 80 15.74 16.36 23.12
N ALA A 81 16.56 15.98 24.11
CA ALA A 81 16.20 14.91 25.03
C ALA A 81 14.87 15.26 25.74
N GLY A 82 13.84 14.42 25.57
CA GLY A 82 12.49 14.65 26.12
C GLY A 82 11.48 15.37 25.21
N THR A 83 11.78 15.61 23.92
CA THR A 83 10.83 16.18 22.94
C THR A 83 10.17 15.12 22.04
N GLU A 84 9.11 15.52 21.33
CA GLU A 84 8.37 14.75 20.32
C GLU A 84 9.28 14.17 19.21
N PHE A 85 8.86 13.03 18.66
CA PHE A 85 9.46 12.46 17.45
C PHE A 85 9.05 13.29 16.22
N THR A 86 10.02 13.65 15.40
CA THR A 86 9.78 14.37 14.15
C THR A 86 10.41 13.66 12.96
N ALA A 87 9.75 13.72 11.80
CA ALA A 87 10.37 13.47 10.51
C ALA A 87 10.73 14.80 9.86
N ARG A 88 11.71 14.80 8.94
CA ARG A 88 12.15 16.02 8.25
C ARG A 88 12.00 15.90 6.74
N TYR A 89 11.26 16.82 6.14
CA TYR A 89 11.15 16.94 4.69
C TYR A 89 12.47 17.38 4.06
N LEU A 90 12.79 16.80 2.90
CA LEU A 90 14.05 16.97 2.19
C LEU A 90 14.12 18.32 1.49
N GLY A 91 13.02 18.74 0.87
CA GLY A 91 12.94 20.00 0.14
C GLY A 91 12.80 21.21 1.05
N SER A 92 11.80 21.20 1.94
CA SER A 92 11.52 22.33 2.83
C SER A 92 12.45 22.41 4.05
N GLY A 93 13.03 21.28 4.47
CA GLY A 93 13.74 21.16 5.75
C GLY A 93 12.83 21.23 6.97
N ALA A 94 11.51 21.25 6.79
CA ALA A 94 10.53 21.34 7.87
C ALA A 94 10.45 20.03 8.66
N ASP A 95 10.28 20.16 9.97
CA ASP A 95 9.97 19.04 10.85
C ASP A 95 8.46 18.87 10.96
N VAL A 96 7.98 17.64 10.83
CA VAL A 96 6.58 17.26 11.07
C VAL A 96 6.49 16.19 12.16
N THR A 97 5.45 16.27 13.00
CA THR A 97 5.21 15.28 14.05
C THR A 97 4.27 14.19 13.56
N LEU A 98 4.35 13.02 14.18
CA LEU A 98 3.42 11.91 13.97
C LEU A 98 2.25 11.93 14.98
N ASP A 99 2.08 13.03 15.70
CA ASP A 99 1.02 13.17 16.71
C ASP A 99 -0.37 13.04 16.08
N ALA A 100 -1.35 12.74 16.90
CA ALA A 100 -2.74 12.66 16.48
C ALA A 100 -3.64 13.59 17.29
N ILE A 101 -4.76 13.99 16.68
CA ILE A 101 -5.93 14.47 17.42
C ILE A 101 -6.92 13.31 17.53
N ASN A 102 -7.20 12.85 18.75
CA ASN A 102 -8.25 11.87 19.00
C ASN A 102 -9.62 12.58 18.93
N VAL A 103 -10.43 12.21 17.94
CA VAL A 103 -11.74 12.82 17.71
C VAL A 103 -12.80 12.09 18.52
N THR A 104 -12.98 12.56 19.76
CA THR A 104 -14.12 12.23 20.61
C THR A 104 -15.08 13.43 20.71
N SER A 105 -16.03 13.41 21.66
CA SER A 105 -16.86 14.59 21.96
C SER A 105 -16.05 15.81 22.40
N THR A 106 -14.87 15.59 22.98
CA THR A 106 -13.89 16.63 23.31
C THR A 106 -12.54 16.22 22.70
N PRO A 107 -12.12 16.82 21.58
CA PRO A 107 -10.89 16.44 20.92
C PRO A 107 -9.68 16.60 21.84
N THR A 108 -8.83 15.56 21.90
CA THR A 108 -7.59 15.58 22.71
C THR A 108 -6.38 15.38 21.83
N HIS A 109 -5.26 16.02 22.21
CA HIS A 109 -3.97 15.77 21.60
C HIS A 109 -3.39 14.43 22.09
N GLU A 110 -2.89 13.63 21.17
CA GLU A 110 -2.15 12.40 21.42
C GLU A 110 -0.74 12.57 20.84
N SER A 111 0.24 12.74 21.73
CA SER A 111 1.64 12.80 21.31
C SER A 111 2.13 11.42 20.87
N PHE A 112 2.91 11.38 19.80
CA PHE A 112 3.56 10.15 19.35
C PHE A 112 4.77 9.84 20.25
N PRO A 113 4.87 8.61 20.80
CA PRO A 113 5.96 8.26 21.70
C PRO A 113 7.29 8.27 20.96
N ARG A 114 8.33 8.76 21.64
CA ARG A 114 9.70 8.68 21.13
C ARG A 114 10.13 7.21 21.07
N PRO A 115 10.56 6.68 19.91
CA PRO A 115 11.13 5.34 19.83
C PRO A 115 12.36 5.23 20.72
N ALA A 116 12.45 4.17 21.52
CA ALA A 116 13.54 3.92 22.45
C ALA A 116 14.20 2.58 22.11
N ALA A 117 15.08 2.61 21.10
CA ALA A 117 15.77 1.44 20.58
C ALA A 117 14.85 0.23 20.31
N PRO A 118 13.97 0.31 19.28
CA PRO A 118 13.11 -0.81 18.91
C PRO A 118 13.90 -2.12 18.77
N ALA A 119 13.29 -3.26 19.11
CA ALA A 119 13.98 -4.57 19.09
C ALA A 119 14.05 -5.21 17.69
N VAL A 120 13.21 -4.74 16.77
CA VAL A 120 13.02 -5.33 15.44
C VAL A 120 13.09 -4.25 14.35
N ASP A 121 13.08 -4.69 13.10
CA ASP A 121 13.18 -3.84 11.92
C ASP A 121 11.91 -3.93 11.07
N CYS A 122 11.60 -2.85 10.37
CA CYS A 122 10.61 -2.84 9.31
C CYS A 122 11.29 -2.51 7.99
N PHE A 123 11.12 -3.39 7.02
CA PHE A 123 11.53 -3.15 5.65
C PHE A 123 10.26 -2.79 4.85
N SER A 124 10.12 -1.51 4.51
CA SER A 124 8.90 -0.99 3.89
C SER A 124 9.12 -0.58 2.44
N VAL A 125 8.25 -1.08 1.57
CA VAL A 125 8.20 -0.74 0.15
C VAL A 125 6.88 0.01 -0.10
N TYR A 126 7.00 1.31 -0.31
CA TYR A 126 5.88 2.24 -0.47
C TYR A 126 5.21 2.07 -1.86
N PRO A 127 4.00 2.60 -2.12
CA PRO A 127 3.31 2.41 -3.40
C PRO A 127 3.84 3.37 -4.48
N THR A 128 3.28 3.29 -5.67
CA THR A 128 3.60 4.24 -6.74
C THR A 128 3.28 5.69 -6.36
N VAL A 129 4.29 6.55 -6.45
CA VAL A 129 4.18 8.02 -6.29
C VAL A 129 4.90 8.79 -7.40
N ASP A 130 5.72 8.11 -8.21
CA ASP A 130 6.28 8.68 -9.44
C ASP A 130 5.14 9.00 -10.42
N LEU A 131 4.95 10.29 -10.72
CA LEU A 131 3.83 10.74 -11.54
C LEU A 131 4.03 10.41 -13.02
N THR A 132 5.18 10.80 -13.57
CA THR A 132 5.48 10.72 -15.00
C THR A 132 6.64 9.76 -15.26
N PRO A 133 6.61 9.01 -16.38
CA PRO A 133 7.73 8.15 -16.76
C PRO A 133 8.99 8.95 -17.10
N ASN A 134 10.14 8.31 -16.88
CA ASN A 134 11.35 8.59 -17.62
C ASN A 134 11.05 8.46 -19.13
N PRO A 135 11.37 9.48 -19.96
CA PRO A 135 10.94 9.51 -21.36
C PRO A 135 11.56 8.40 -22.22
N VAL A 136 12.69 7.82 -21.82
CA VAL A 136 13.40 6.80 -22.59
C VAL A 136 12.97 5.39 -22.18
N LEU A 137 12.99 5.10 -20.88
CA LEU A 137 12.77 3.74 -20.37
C LEU A 137 11.34 3.47 -19.90
N GLN A 138 10.48 4.49 -19.83
CA GLN A 138 9.08 4.38 -19.40
C GLN A 138 8.89 3.82 -17.97
N ILE A 139 9.95 3.87 -17.16
CA ILE A 139 9.98 3.56 -15.72
C ILE A 139 10.04 4.85 -14.90
N GLY A 140 10.06 4.72 -13.58
CA GLY A 140 10.25 5.81 -12.63
C GLY A 140 11.59 6.54 -12.78
N SER A 141 11.87 7.42 -11.81
CA SER A 141 13.05 8.28 -11.85
C SER A 141 14.36 7.47 -12.00
N LEU A 142 15.23 7.84 -12.96
CA LEU A 142 16.53 7.22 -13.18
C LEU A 142 17.64 8.29 -13.31
N PRO A 143 18.63 8.34 -12.38
CA PRO A 143 18.70 7.55 -11.15
C PRO A 143 17.55 7.91 -10.19
N PRO A 144 17.04 6.96 -9.39
CA PRO A 144 16.07 7.27 -8.36
C PRO A 144 16.73 8.15 -7.30
N GLN A 145 15.97 9.09 -6.75
CA GLN A 145 16.42 9.99 -5.69
C GLN A 145 15.31 10.14 -4.64
N PRO A 146 15.66 10.27 -3.34
CA PRO A 146 14.67 10.57 -2.31
C PRO A 146 13.99 11.92 -2.59
N GLN A 147 12.66 11.94 -2.52
CA GLN A 147 11.83 13.13 -2.73
C GLN A 147 10.81 13.28 -1.60
N ASP A 148 10.29 14.50 -1.44
CA ASP A 148 9.26 14.79 -0.43
C ASP A 148 7.98 13.97 -0.65
N THR A 149 7.66 13.59 -1.89
CA THR A 149 6.55 12.67 -2.21
C THR A 149 6.76 11.28 -1.61
N HIS A 150 7.99 10.77 -1.65
CA HIS A 150 8.35 9.46 -1.08
C HIS A 150 8.26 9.49 0.45
N LEU A 151 8.78 10.57 1.06
CA LEU A 151 8.66 10.75 2.50
C LEU A 151 7.20 10.90 2.92
N ALA A 152 6.43 11.71 2.22
CA ALA A 152 5.02 11.93 2.50
C ALA A 152 4.22 10.63 2.54
N VAL A 153 4.33 9.77 1.52
CA VAL A 153 3.61 8.48 1.52
C VAL A 153 4.11 7.52 2.60
N THR A 154 5.42 7.53 2.86
CA THR A 154 6.04 6.73 3.93
C THR A 154 5.48 7.14 5.30
N LEU A 155 5.40 8.44 5.58
CA LEU A 155 4.87 8.95 6.84
C LEU A 155 3.38 8.62 6.99
N THR A 156 2.58 8.74 5.92
CA THR A 156 1.14 8.46 5.99
C THR A 156 0.84 6.99 6.22
N GLN A 157 1.61 6.06 5.63
CA GLN A 157 1.30 4.63 5.67
C GLN A 157 2.02 3.92 6.82
N VAL A 158 3.31 4.20 7.01
CA VAL A 158 4.16 3.43 7.93
C VAL A 158 4.89 4.28 8.97
N GLY A 159 4.76 5.61 8.94
CA GLY A 159 5.48 6.49 9.86
C GLY A 159 5.30 6.12 11.34
N ARG A 160 4.09 5.72 11.75
CA ARG A 160 3.79 5.35 13.15
C ARG A 160 4.41 4.01 13.58
N PHE A 161 4.85 3.17 12.65
CA PHE A 161 5.64 1.96 12.95
C PHE A 161 7.03 2.30 13.50
N ALA A 162 7.51 3.54 13.38
CA ALA A 162 8.77 3.98 13.99
C ALA A 162 8.83 3.71 15.51
N SER A 163 7.68 3.63 16.18
CA SER A 163 7.58 3.27 17.61
C SER A 163 7.83 1.78 17.89
N THR A 164 7.65 0.92 16.88
CA THR A 164 7.74 -0.53 16.96
C THR A 164 9.05 -1.08 16.38
N CYS A 165 9.59 -0.43 15.35
CA CYS A 165 10.72 -0.93 14.58
C CYS A 165 11.63 0.17 14.01
N ARG A 166 12.86 -0.21 13.65
CA ARG A 166 13.72 0.62 12.80
C ARG A 166 13.20 0.60 11.36
N LEU A 167 13.01 1.75 10.73
CA LEU A 167 12.41 1.90 9.40
C LEU A 167 13.47 1.93 8.30
N PHE A 168 13.54 0.86 7.51
CA PHE A 168 14.33 0.77 6.29
C PHE A 168 13.40 0.93 5.09
N VAL A 169 13.61 1.97 4.29
CA VAL A 169 12.75 2.33 3.17
C VAL A 169 13.63 2.66 1.95
N PRO A 170 13.75 1.76 0.97
CA PRO A 170 14.50 2.04 -0.25
C PRO A 170 13.70 2.90 -1.22
N VAL A 171 14.39 3.69 -2.04
CA VAL A 171 13.83 4.36 -3.22
C VAL A 171 14.16 3.49 -4.44
N TYR A 172 13.16 3.21 -5.25
CA TYR A 172 13.25 2.26 -6.34
C TYR A 172 12.53 2.77 -7.60
N ARG A 173 12.84 2.20 -8.77
CA ARG A 173 12.27 2.66 -10.05
C ARG A 173 10.88 2.06 -10.27
N GLN A 174 9.87 2.90 -10.04
CA GLN A 174 8.47 2.49 -10.05
C GLN A 174 7.89 2.37 -11.45
N ALA A 175 6.85 1.55 -11.64
CA ALA A 175 5.90 1.80 -12.74
C ALA A 175 5.14 3.12 -12.43
N PRO A 176 5.17 4.16 -13.28
CA PRO A 176 4.62 5.48 -12.95
C PRO A 176 3.09 5.55 -12.92
N LEU A 177 2.51 6.47 -12.13
CA LEU A 177 1.07 6.62 -11.94
C LEU A 177 0.29 6.75 -13.26
N LEU A 178 0.78 7.55 -14.21
CA LEU A 178 0.10 7.72 -15.51
C LEU A 178 0.05 6.41 -16.32
N SER A 179 1.08 5.56 -16.22
CA SER A 179 1.11 4.25 -16.86
C SER A 179 0.11 3.30 -16.21
N LEU A 180 0.00 3.32 -14.87
CA LEU A 180 -0.98 2.52 -14.14
C LEU A 180 -2.41 2.92 -14.47
N VAL A 181 -2.72 4.23 -14.43
CA VAL A 181 -4.05 4.73 -14.82
C VAL A 181 -4.37 4.36 -16.28
N GLY A 182 -3.39 4.45 -17.17
CA GLY A 182 -3.52 3.96 -18.54
C GLY A 182 -3.88 2.47 -18.58
N GLY A 183 -3.15 1.65 -17.82
CA GLY A 183 -3.36 0.21 -17.74
C GLY A 183 -4.74 -0.19 -17.24
N VAL A 184 -5.24 0.46 -16.17
CA VAL A 184 -6.61 0.28 -15.67
C VAL A 184 -7.65 0.59 -16.77
N LEU A 185 -7.42 1.65 -17.56
CA LEU A 185 -8.34 2.03 -18.64
C LEU A 185 -8.28 1.10 -19.86
N THR A 186 -7.12 0.48 -20.13
CA THR A 186 -6.90 -0.37 -21.29
C THR A 186 -6.98 -1.87 -20.98
N GLY A 187 -7.07 -2.25 -19.71
CA GLY A 187 -7.02 -3.65 -19.26
C GLY A 187 -5.64 -4.29 -19.48
N THR A 188 -4.56 -3.53 -19.30
CA THR A 188 -3.18 -4.02 -19.45
C THR A 188 -2.47 -4.02 -18.11
N ASP A 189 -1.83 -5.13 -17.78
CA ASP A 189 -1.09 -5.30 -16.54
C ASP A 189 0.11 -4.35 -16.48
N ALA A 190 0.42 -3.90 -15.27
CA ALA A 190 1.59 -3.09 -14.98
C ALA A 190 2.86 -3.97 -14.90
N ASP A 191 3.96 -3.48 -15.45
CA ASP A 191 5.27 -4.11 -15.30
C ASP A 191 6.01 -3.54 -14.08
N TYR A 192 6.15 -4.37 -13.04
CA TYR A 192 6.87 -4.04 -11.82
C TYR A 192 8.29 -4.61 -11.77
N THR A 193 8.74 -5.32 -12.81
CA THR A 193 10.02 -6.07 -12.82
C THR A 193 11.21 -5.22 -12.42
N THR A 194 11.27 -3.97 -12.92
CA THR A 194 12.39 -3.06 -12.58
C THR A 194 12.36 -2.65 -11.10
N GLY A 195 11.17 -2.43 -10.54
CA GLY A 195 11.01 -2.11 -9.13
C GLY A 195 11.39 -3.28 -8.24
N ALA A 196 10.90 -4.48 -8.57
CA ALA A 196 11.23 -5.72 -7.86
C ALA A 196 12.74 -5.99 -7.81
N MET A 197 13.46 -5.79 -8.92
CA MET A 197 14.94 -5.91 -8.94
C MET A 197 15.64 -4.92 -8.01
N ASP A 198 15.17 -3.66 -7.97
CA ASP A 198 15.74 -2.64 -7.10
C ASP A 198 15.45 -2.93 -5.61
N VAL A 199 14.25 -3.43 -5.32
CA VAL A 199 13.85 -3.86 -3.97
C VAL A 199 14.64 -5.07 -3.51
N ALA A 200 14.88 -6.06 -4.38
CA ALA A 200 15.75 -7.20 -4.08
C ALA A 200 17.20 -6.76 -3.80
N GLY A 201 17.74 -5.83 -4.59
CA GLY A 201 19.05 -5.23 -4.33
C GLY A 201 19.12 -4.49 -2.98
N ALA A 202 18.08 -3.73 -2.66
CA ALA A 202 17.97 -3.05 -1.37
C ALA A 202 17.84 -4.00 -0.19
N TRP A 203 17.09 -5.10 -0.36
CA TRP A 203 16.98 -6.16 0.63
C TRP A 203 18.35 -6.80 0.90
N ALA A 204 19.11 -7.13 -0.15
CA ALA A 204 20.44 -7.69 -0.02
C ALA A 204 21.40 -6.75 0.74
N ASP A 205 21.39 -5.44 0.41
CA ASP A 205 22.17 -4.42 1.13
C ASP A 205 21.77 -4.34 2.61
N TYR A 206 20.47 -4.25 2.90
CA TYR A 206 19.94 -4.26 4.26
C TYR A 206 20.33 -5.53 5.03
N TRP A 207 20.15 -6.69 4.42
CA TRP A 207 20.39 -7.99 5.03
C TRP A 207 21.88 -8.17 5.38
N GLU A 208 22.79 -7.71 4.53
CA GLU A 208 24.22 -7.82 4.76
C GLU A 208 24.73 -6.78 5.75
N ASN A 209 24.27 -5.52 5.63
CA ASN A 209 24.93 -4.40 6.29
C ASN A 209 24.16 -3.84 7.50
N ASP A 210 22.84 -3.98 7.55
CA ASP A 210 21.99 -3.23 8.48
C ASP A 210 21.10 -4.10 9.38
N ASN A 211 20.75 -5.32 8.98
CA ASN A 211 19.95 -6.27 9.79
C ASN A 211 20.74 -6.89 10.95
N ILE A 212 21.88 -6.32 11.32
CA ILE A 212 22.68 -6.74 12.46
C ILE A 212 22.43 -5.74 13.59
N ASP A 213 22.06 -6.25 14.75
CA ASP A 213 21.92 -5.44 15.94
C ASP A 213 23.29 -4.89 16.36
N PRO A 214 23.46 -3.55 16.44
CA PRO A 214 24.76 -2.96 16.74
C PRO A 214 25.19 -3.20 18.19
N VAL A 215 24.29 -3.65 19.06
CA VAL A 215 24.56 -3.96 20.47
C VAL A 215 24.85 -5.45 20.65
N THR A 216 24.03 -6.33 20.06
CA THR A 216 24.14 -7.79 20.28
C THR A 216 24.95 -8.53 19.21
N GLY A 217 25.15 -7.92 18.03
CA GLY A 217 25.78 -8.54 16.87
C GLY A 217 24.94 -9.64 16.21
N GLN A 218 23.68 -9.83 16.63
CA GLN A 218 22.77 -10.84 16.07
C GLN A 218 21.86 -10.24 15.01
N ARG A 219 21.32 -11.10 14.14
CA ARG A 219 20.29 -10.69 13.19
C ARG A 219 19.01 -10.29 13.91
N ARG A 220 18.32 -9.27 13.40
CA ARG A 220 17.07 -8.76 13.97
C ARG A 220 15.86 -9.32 13.25
N GLY A 221 14.75 -9.47 13.97
CA GLY A 221 13.48 -9.81 13.36
C GLY A 221 12.99 -8.69 12.45
N VAL A 222 12.27 -9.05 11.40
CA VAL A 222 11.83 -8.12 10.36
C VAL A 222 10.33 -8.23 10.10
N ILE A 223 9.67 -7.08 9.99
CA ILE A 223 8.33 -6.95 9.43
C ILE A 223 8.46 -6.38 8.02
N LEU A 224 7.88 -7.06 7.03
CA LEU A 224 7.81 -6.54 5.66
C LEU A 224 6.52 -5.74 5.50
N LEU A 225 6.59 -4.51 5.00
CA LEU A 225 5.44 -3.60 4.87
C LEU A 225 5.30 -3.13 3.41
N GLY A 226 4.32 -3.67 2.68
CA GLY A 226 4.03 -3.34 1.29
C GLY A 226 2.69 -2.63 1.11
N HIS A 227 2.60 -1.79 0.09
CA HIS A 227 1.33 -1.27 -0.44
C HIS A 227 1.34 -1.26 -1.97
N SER A 228 0.24 -1.66 -2.61
CA SER A 228 0.09 -1.56 -4.07
C SER A 228 1.27 -2.20 -4.82
N GLN A 229 1.98 -1.45 -5.66
CA GLN A 229 3.23 -1.90 -6.29
C GLN A 229 4.25 -2.43 -5.29
N GLY A 230 4.44 -1.80 -4.14
CA GLY A 230 5.36 -2.28 -3.13
C GLY A 230 4.96 -3.64 -2.52
N THR A 231 3.67 -3.99 -2.56
CA THR A 231 3.23 -5.36 -2.24
C THR A 231 3.66 -6.33 -3.35
N ALA A 232 3.53 -5.97 -4.63
CA ALA A 232 3.99 -6.81 -5.73
C ALA A 232 5.51 -7.05 -5.67
N ASP A 233 6.30 -6.01 -5.39
CA ASP A 233 7.75 -6.13 -5.25
C ASP A 233 8.13 -7.00 -4.04
N LEU A 234 7.43 -6.87 -2.91
CA LEU A 234 7.64 -7.73 -1.74
C LEU A 234 7.17 -9.18 -1.96
N VAL A 235 6.17 -9.41 -2.81
CA VAL A 235 5.77 -10.77 -3.22
C VAL A 235 6.93 -11.44 -3.95
N THR A 236 7.55 -10.76 -4.93
CA THR A 236 8.74 -11.29 -5.62
C THR A 236 9.86 -11.60 -4.62
N LEU A 237 10.15 -10.66 -3.71
CA LEU A 237 11.16 -10.88 -2.67
C LEU A 237 10.85 -12.09 -1.77
N LEU A 238 9.59 -12.25 -1.35
CA LEU A 238 9.15 -13.37 -0.52
C LEU A 238 9.29 -14.71 -1.25
N GLN A 239 8.98 -14.76 -2.55
CA GLN A 239 9.13 -15.96 -3.36
C GLN A 239 10.60 -16.35 -3.57
N GLU A 240 11.52 -15.39 -3.60
CA GLU A 240 12.93 -15.62 -3.91
C GLU A 240 13.79 -15.89 -2.66
N GLU A 241 13.52 -15.21 -1.54
CA GLU A 241 14.43 -15.19 -0.38
C GLU A 241 13.86 -15.89 0.88
N PHE A 242 12.55 -16.15 0.92
CA PHE A 242 11.85 -16.63 2.12
C PHE A 242 11.39 -18.10 2.03
N ASP A 243 12.20 -18.93 1.38
CA ASP A 243 12.03 -20.37 1.39
C ASP A 243 12.04 -20.95 2.82
N ALA A 244 11.35 -22.08 3.01
CA ALA A 244 11.34 -22.78 4.29
C ALA A 244 12.76 -23.16 4.76
N GLY A 245 13.16 -22.68 5.94
CA GLY A 245 14.49 -22.91 6.51
C GLY A 245 15.54 -21.89 6.07
N SER A 246 15.20 -20.87 5.26
CA SER A 246 16.10 -19.77 4.98
C SER A 246 16.26 -18.86 6.21
N ALA A 247 17.42 -18.24 6.37
CA ALA A 247 17.65 -17.29 7.46
C ALA A 247 16.69 -16.08 7.39
N PRO A 248 16.37 -15.49 6.22
CA PRO A 248 15.27 -14.52 6.10
C PRO A 248 13.93 -15.04 6.62
N ARG A 249 13.57 -16.29 6.28
CA ARG A 249 12.31 -16.91 6.71
C ARG A 249 12.21 -17.08 8.22
N GLU A 250 13.32 -17.39 8.88
CA GLU A 250 13.40 -17.43 10.34
C GLU A 250 13.23 -16.05 10.97
N GLN A 251 13.80 -15.00 10.36
CA GLN A 251 13.70 -13.64 10.90
C GLN A 251 12.37 -12.94 10.61
N LEU A 252 11.53 -13.49 9.73
CA LEU A 252 10.23 -12.92 9.41
C LEU A 252 9.28 -12.93 10.62
N ILE A 253 8.89 -11.75 11.08
CA ILE A 253 7.84 -11.55 12.10
C ILE A 253 6.47 -11.61 11.43
N ALA A 254 6.28 -10.87 10.34
CA ALA A 254 5.09 -10.89 9.50
C ALA A 254 5.36 -10.14 8.19
N ALA A 255 4.55 -10.42 7.17
CA ALA A 255 4.50 -9.61 5.95
C ALA A 255 3.11 -8.97 5.80
N TYR A 256 3.05 -7.64 5.84
CA TYR A 256 1.85 -6.84 5.67
C TYR A 256 1.77 -6.38 4.22
N LEU A 257 0.99 -7.11 3.43
CA LEU A 257 0.89 -7.00 1.98
C LEU A 257 -0.46 -6.38 1.63
N LEU A 258 -0.57 -5.05 1.80
CA LEU A 258 -1.83 -4.34 1.60
C LEU A 258 -2.03 -3.94 0.13
N GLY A 259 -3.27 -4.01 -0.36
CA GLY A 259 -3.64 -3.52 -1.69
C GLY A 259 -2.86 -4.14 -2.86
N GLY A 260 -2.45 -5.41 -2.80
CA GLY A 260 -1.64 -6.05 -3.85
C GLY A 260 -2.07 -7.46 -4.25
N ASP A 261 -3.38 -7.75 -4.16
CA ASP A 261 -4.02 -8.96 -4.71
C ASP A 261 -3.28 -10.28 -4.48
N VAL A 262 -2.78 -10.46 -3.25
CA VAL A 262 -2.15 -11.70 -2.81
C VAL A 262 -3.20 -12.81 -2.79
N GLN A 263 -3.11 -13.75 -3.72
CA GLN A 263 -4.02 -14.86 -3.87
C GLN A 263 -3.68 -15.99 -2.89
N VAL A 264 -4.70 -16.50 -2.22
CA VAL A 264 -4.62 -17.64 -1.29
C VAL A 264 -5.75 -18.63 -1.57
N ALA A 265 -5.55 -19.90 -1.24
CA ALA A 265 -6.63 -20.89 -1.35
C ALA A 265 -7.77 -20.56 -0.37
N ASP A 266 -9.02 -20.79 -0.81
CA ASP A 266 -10.22 -20.64 0.03
C ASP A 266 -10.58 -21.91 0.82
N GLY A 267 -9.73 -22.93 0.74
CA GLY A 267 -9.95 -24.27 1.28
C GLY A 267 -10.28 -25.32 0.22
N THR A 268 -10.50 -24.91 -1.04
CA THR A 268 -10.79 -25.83 -2.15
C THR A 268 -9.82 -25.75 -3.33
N GLY A 269 -9.09 -24.63 -3.47
CA GLY A 269 -8.08 -24.45 -4.52
C GLY A 269 -6.75 -25.19 -4.24
N PRO A 270 -6.01 -25.58 -5.29
CA PRO A 270 -4.67 -26.16 -5.15
C PRO A 270 -3.61 -25.10 -4.77
N ALA A 271 -2.59 -25.51 -4.01
CA ALA A 271 -1.59 -24.59 -3.45
C ALA A 271 -0.63 -23.97 -4.47
N ASP A 272 -0.47 -24.56 -5.66
CA ASP A 272 0.39 -24.07 -6.74
C ASP A 272 -0.19 -22.84 -7.47
N HIS A 273 -1.43 -22.48 -7.16
CA HIS A 273 -2.09 -21.25 -7.60
C HIS A 273 -2.05 -20.14 -6.53
N GLU A 274 -1.45 -20.37 -5.36
CA GLU A 274 -1.23 -19.32 -4.36
C GLU A 274 -0.12 -18.37 -4.82
N THR A 275 -0.24 -17.09 -4.49
CA THR A 275 0.79 -16.10 -4.84
C THR A 275 2.09 -16.36 -4.10
N ILE A 276 2.05 -16.84 -2.85
CA ILE A 276 3.26 -17.15 -2.07
C ILE A 276 3.09 -18.55 -1.46
N PRO A 277 3.32 -19.63 -2.25
CA PRO A 277 3.11 -20.99 -1.78
C PRO A 277 3.92 -21.30 -0.52
N GLY A 278 3.28 -21.91 0.47
CA GLY A 278 3.95 -22.32 1.72
C GLY A 278 4.07 -21.23 2.78
N MET A 279 3.64 -19.99 2.51
CA MET A 279 3.55 -18.94 3.52
C MET A 279 2.17 -18.95 4.18
N PRO A 280 2.06 -19.15 5.51
CA PRO A 280 0.77 -19.21 6.17
C PRO A 280 0.12 -17.82 6.28
N VAL A 281 -1.20 -17.78 6.18
CA VAL A 281 -2.00 -16.58 6.54
C VAL A 281 -2.09 -16.47 8.06
N CYS A 282 -1.91 -15.25 8.61
CA CYS A 282 -2.03 -15.04 10.04
C CYS A 282 -3.47 -15.33 10.50
N THR A 283 -3.61 -16.20 11.50
CA THR A 283 -4.89 -16.53 12.11
C THR A 283 -4.77 -16.58 13.64
N ARG A 284 -5.78 -16.08 14.34
CA ARG A 284 -5.88 -16.18 15.80
C ARG A 284 -7.34 -16.13 16.22
N THR A 285 -7.82 -17.14 16.92
CA THR A 285 -9.25 -17.31 17.26
C THR A 285 -9.54 -17.26 18.76
N SER A 286 -8.52 -17.00 19.57
CA SER A 286 -8.65 -16.81 21.02
C SER A 286 -7.50 -15.96 21.54
N VAL A 287 -7.77 -15.10 22.53
CA VAL A 287 -6.73 -14.35 23.25
C VAL A 287 -5.75 -15.24 24.03
N ALA A 288 -6.14 -16.49 24.30
CA ALA A 288 -5.26 -17.48 24.94
C ALA A 288 -4.26 -18.12 23.95
N ALA A 289 -4.49 -17.99 22.64
CA ALA A 289 -3.55 -18.45 21.64
C ALA A 289 -2.41 -17.44 21.48
N SER A 290 -1.19 -17.94 21.29
CA SER A 290 -0.02 -17.12 20.96
C SER A 290 -0.28 -16.23 19.75
N MET A 291 0.35 -15.06 19.73
CA MET A 291 0.25 -14.19 18.56
C MET A 291 0.93 -14.88 17.35
N PRO A 292 0.28 -15.03 16.19
CA PRO A 292 0.91 -15.71 15.07
C PRO A 292 2.07 -14.86 14.52
N THR A 293 3.20 -15.50 14.22
CA THR A 293 4.38 -14.88 13.59
C THR A 293 4.77 -15.66 12.33
N GLY A 294 5.61 -15.07 11.48
CA GLY A 294 6.06 -15.68 10.23
C GLY A 294 4.92 -15.94 9.24
N CYS A 295 3.94 -15.03 9.18
CA CYS A 295 2.69 -15.19 8.42
C CYS A 295 2.28 -13.92 7.67
N LEU A 296 1.33 -14.06 6.74
CA LEU A 296 0.80 -12.99 5.90
C LEU A 296 -0.38 -12.26 6.55
N VAL A 297 -0.37 -10.94 6.48
CA VAL A 297 -1.51 -10.06 6.70
C VAL A 297 -1.70 -9.25 5.41
N GLY A 298 -2.93 -9.18 4.91
CA GLY A 298 -3.23 -8.46 3.69
C GLY A 298 -4.71 -8.18 3.57
N TYR A 299 -5.06 -7.10 2.89
CA TYR A 299 -6.42 -6.78 2.49
C TYR A 299 -6.41 -5.65 1.46
N SER A 300 -7.51 -5.55 0.72
CA SER A 300 -7.94 -4.34 0.01
C SER A 300 -9.18 -3.80 0.70
N SER A 301 -9.26 -2.50 0.96
CA SER A 301 -10.35 -1.92 1.77
C SER A 301 -11.44 -1.22 0.95
N TYR A 302 -12.70 -1.40 1.34
CA TYR A 302 -13.88 -0.82 0.70
C TYR A 302 -14.90 -0.37 1.75
N ALA A 303 -15.61 0.73 1.51
CA ALA A 303 -16.70 1.22 2.37
C ALA A 303 -18.06 1.16 1.65
N MET A 304 -18.47 -0.02 1.22
CA MET A 304 -19.69 -0.20 0.42
C MET A 304 -20.98 -0.12 1.25
N ALA A 305 -22.05 0.36 0.61
CA ALA A 305 -23.36 0.42 1.25
C ALA A 305 -24.02 -0.96 1.35
N GLY A 306 -24.55 -1.28 2.53
CA GLY A 306 -25.36 -2.48 2.75
C GLY A 306 -24.60 -3.78 2.49
N SER A 307 -25.16 -4.66 1.66
CA SER A 307 -24.61 -5.97 1.31
C SER A 307 -23.98 -6.02 -0.08
N SER A 308 -23.64 -4.85 -0.65
CA SER A 308 -22.94 -4.78 -1.93
C SER A 308 -21.52 -5.34 -1.80
N ALA A 309 -20.97 -5.83 -2.92
CA ALA A 309 -19.58 -6.26 -3.05
C ALA A 309 -18.86 -5.42 -4.14
N PRO A 310 -17.52 -5.49 -4.22
CA PRO A 310 -16.78 -4.80 -5.25
C PRO A 310 -17.27 -5.23 -6.63
N ALA A 311 -17.32 -4.28 -7.56
CA ALA A 311 -17.79 -4.53 -8.92
C ALA A 311 -16.96 -5.62 -9.61
N ALA A 312 -17.50 -6.18 -10.69
CA ALA A 312 -16.80 -7.21 -11.47
C ALA A 312 -15.49 -6.68 -12.09
N ASP A 313 -15.44 -5.38 -12.37
CA ASP A 313 -14.30 -4.63 -12.88
C ASP A 313 -13.57 -3.83 -11.78
N ALA A 314 -13.75 -4.21 -10.51
CA ALA A 314 -12.92 -3.68 -9.43
C ALA A 314 -11.46 -4.05 -9.68
N GLU A 315 -10.57 -3.09 -9.46
CA GLU A 315 -9.13 -3.27 -9.67
C GLU A 315 -8.53 -4.24 -8.65
N PHE A 316 -9.06 -4.24 -7.43
CA PHE A 316 -8.49 -4.99 -6.31
C PHE A 316 -9.51 -5.91 -5.63
N GLY A 317 -9.00 -6.93 -4.96
CA GLY A 317 -9.75 -7.78 -4.06
C GLY A 317 -10.58 -8.84 -4.77
N ARG A 318 -10.28 -9.19 -6.03
CA ARG A 318 -11.00 -10.24 -6.77
C ARG A 318 -10.03 -11.26 -7.36
N SER A 319 -10.33 -12.54 -7.12
CA SER A 319 -9.66 -13.66 -7.76
C SER A 319 -10.59 -14.28 -8.80
N VAL A 320 -10.05 -14.57 -9.99
CA VAL A 320 -10.75 -15.29 -11.07
C VAL A 320 -10.51 -16.80 -11.03
N ASP A 321 -9.59 -17.26 -10.18
CA ASP A 321 -9.23 -18.66 -10.05
C ASP A 321 -10.22 -19.40 -9.14
N ALA A 322 -10.72 -20.53 -9.63
CA ALA A 322 -11.64 -21.36 -8.86
C ALA A 322 -10.97 -21.87 -7.57
N GLY A 323 -11.67 -21.78 -6.44
CA GLY A 323 -11.17 -22.19 -5.13
C GLY A 323 -10.13 -21.25 -4.51
N HIS A 324 -10.01 -20.03 -5.04
CA HIS A 324 -9.10 -19.00 -4.56
C HIS A 324 -9.83 -17.70 -4.22
N ARG A 325 -9.15 -16.89 -3.42
CA ARG A 325 -9.57 -15.53 -3.08
C ARG A 325 -8.35 -14.67 -2.84
N ILE A 326 -8.55 -13.35 -2.92
CA ILE A 326 -7.56 -12.41 -2.42
C ILE A 326 -7.52 -12.44 -0.89
N LEU A 327 -6.32 -12.38 -0.34
CA LEU A 327 -6.03 -12.34 1.08
C LEU A 327 -6.82 -11.21 1.75
N CYS A 328 -7.57 -11.57 2.80
CA CYS A 328 -8.18 -10.60 3.71
C CYS A 328 -7.96 -11.05 5.15
N VAL A 329 -7.22 -10.25 5.89
CA VAL A 329 -6.95 -10.40 7.32
C VAL A 329 -7.25 -9.07 7.99
N ASN A 330 -8.29 -9.03 8.83
CA ASN A 330 -8.57 -7.85 9.64
C ASN A 330 -7.65 -7.85 10.89
N PRO A 331 -6.69 -6.92 11.02
CA PRO A 331 -5.75 -6.90 12.15
C PRO A 331 -6.46 -6.83 13.52
N ALA A 332 -7.59 -6.12 13.61
CA ALA A 332 -8.37 -6.02 14.83
C ALA A 332 -8.96 -7.37 15.29
N THR A 333 -9.25 -8.29 14.37
CA THR A 333 -9.73 -9.64 14.74
C THR A 333 -8.61 -10.50 15.33
N LEU A 334 -7.38 -10.34 14.81
CA LEU A 334 -6.18 -10.97 15.39
C LEU A 334 -5.91 -10.42 16.78
N ILE A 335 -5.92 -9.10 16.97
CA ILE A 335 -5.71 -8.47 18.28
C ILE A 335 -6.78 -8.88 19.29
N ALA A 336 -8.06 -8.89 18.88
CA ALA A 336 -9.15 -9.32 19.75
C ALA A 336 -9.18 -10.84 19.99
N GLY A 337 -8.47 -11.63 19.17
CA GLY A 337 -8.48 -13.09 19.25
C GLY A 337 -9.89 -13.64 18.99
N VAL A 338 -10.56 -13.12 17.97
CA VAL A 338 -11.92 -13.53 17.57
C VAL A 338 -11.91 -14.13 16.17
N ALA A 339 -13.04 -14.65 15.71
CA ALA A 339 -13.14 -15.22 14.37
C ALA A 339 -12.77 -14.20 13.27
N ALA A 340 -12.05 -14.63 12.23
CA ALA A 340 -11.54 -13.76 11.16
C ALA A 340 -12.64 -12.95 10.41
N GLY A 341 -13.86 -13.49 10.34
CA GLY A 341 -15.01 -12.82 9.73
C GLY A 341 -15.82 -11.93 10.68
N ALA A 342 -15.37 -11.74 11.93
CA ALA A 342 -16.06 -10.89 12.90
C ALA A 342 -15.92 -9.41 12.53
N ALA A 343 -17.03 -8.67 12.63
CA ALA A 343 -16.98 -7.22 12.61
C ALA A 343 -16.35 -6.73 13.92
N THR A 344 -15.27 -5.97 13.82
CA THR A 344 -14.51 -5.45 14.97
C THR A 344 -14.29 -3.95 14.82
N PRO A 345 -14.32 -3.16 15.91
CA PRO A 345 -13.93 -1.76 15.87
C PRO A 345 -12.51 -1.62 15.31
N LEU A 346 -12.28 -0.61 14.47
CA LEU A 346 -10.95 -0.26 13.97
C LEU A 346 -10.40 0.96 14.70
N ASP A 347 -9.08 1.02 14.82
CA ASP A 347 -8.32 2.19 15.26
C ASP A 347 -7.67 2.89 14.04
N ALA A 348 -8.44 3.80 13.44
CA ALA A 348 -8.01 4.51 12.25
C ALA A 348 -7.18 5.76 12.59
N TYR A 349 -6.09 5.96 11.84
CA TYR A 349 -5.31 7.19 11.85
C TYR A 349 -5.27 7.75 10.42
N LEU A 350 -6.11 8.77 10.19
CA LEU A 350 -6.18 9.45 8.90
C LEU A 350 -5.16 10.60 8.88
N PRO A 351 -4.40 10.78 7.80
CA PRO A 351 -3.43 11.86 7.73
C PRO A 351 -4.13 13.22 7.66
N THR A 352 -3.44 14.25 8.13
CA THR A 352 -3.90 15.64 8.03
C THR A 352 -3.10 16.38 6.97
N ASN A 353 -3.60 17.55 6.59
CA ASN A 353 -2.82 18.44 5.73
C ASN A 353 -1.49 18.87 6.37
N ARG A 354 -1.35 18.84 7.71
CA ARG A 354 -0.11 19.23 8.39
C ARG A 354 1.00 18.22 8.18
N LEU A 355 0.67 16.93 8.24
CA LEU A 355 1.65 15.88 7.97
C LEU A 355 2.25 16.01 6.57
N LEU A 356 1.43 16.47 5.62
CA LEU A 356 1.75 16.46 4.19
C LEU A 356 2.22 17.81 3.62
N GLU A 357 2.48 18.80 4.48
CA GLU A 357 2.79 20.19 4.10
C GLU A 357 1.74 20.83 3.17
N GLY A 358 0.46 20.49 3.42
CA GLY A 358 -0.68 21.02 2.68
C GLY A 358 -0.85 22.53 2.83
N THR A 359 -1.19 23.19 1.73
CA THR A 359 -1.46 24.63 1.66
C THR A 359 -2.91 24.90 1.30
N VAL A 360 -3.34 26.16 1.28
CA VAL A 360 -4.69 26.53 0.82
C VAL A 360 -4.92 26.15 -0.65
N VAL A 361 -3.86 26.16 -1.48
CA VAL A 361 -3.95 25.84 -2.91
C VAL A 361 -3.80 24.34 -3.17
N LEU A 362 -2.95 23.67 -2.39
CA LEU A 362 -2.68 22.24 -2.48
C LEU A 362 -2.92 21.62 -1.09
N PRO A 363 -4.20 21.38 -0.70
CA PRO A 363 -4.54 20.93 0.67
C PRO A 363 -3.96 19.56 1.01
N ASN A 364 -3.71 18.73 0.00
CA ASN A 364 -3.11 17.40 0.14
C ASN A 364 -1.57 17.42 0.01
N GLY A 365 -0.99 18.62 -0.14
CA GLY A 365 0.44 18.86 -0.16
C GLY A 365 1.18 17.96 -1.14
N HIS A 366 2.24 17.30 -0.68
CA HIS A 366 3.09 16.42 -1.51
C HIS A 366 2.35 15.24 -2.14
N LEU A 367 1.19 14.84 -1.59
CA LEU A 367 0.39 13.74 -2.15
C LEU A 367 -0.86 14.23 -2.89
N SER A 368 -0.86 15.46 -3.41
CA SER A 368 -2.05 16.04 -4.06
C SER A 368 -2.59 15.23 -5.23
N VAL A 369 -1.73 14.53 -5.97
CA VAL A 369 -2.17 13.67 -7.08
C VAL A 369 -2.64 12.31 -6.58
N VAL A 370 -1.89 11.67 -5.67
CA VAL A 370 -2.18 10.34 -5.13
C VAL A 370 -3.49 10.35 -4.32
N LEU A 371 -3.67 11.35 -3.48
CA LEU A 371 -4.86 11.54 -2.65
C LEU A 371 -5.96 12.34 -3.38
N SER A 372 -5.94 12.36 -4.71
CA SER A 372 -6.98 13.05 -5.49
C SER A 372 -8.36 12.50 -5.12
N GLY A 373 -9.27 13.38 -4.73
CA GLY A 373 -10.61 13.01 -4.26
C GLY A 373 -10.72 12.72 -2.76
N PHE A 374 -9.61 12.54 -2.03
CA PHE A 374 -9.61 12.40 -0.58
C PHE A 374 -9.31 13.76 0.07
N ALA A 375 -10.27 14.31 0.84
CA ALA A 375 -10.10 15.61 1.48
C ALA A 375 -9.48 15.45 2.88
N LEU A 376 -8.25 15.89 3.05
CA LEU A 376 -7.58 15.86 4.34
C LEU A 376 -8.18 16.86 5.33
N GLU A 377 -8.28 16.46 6.59
CA GLU A 377 -8.65 17.38 7.65
C GLU A 377 -7.53 18.39 7.94
N ASN A 378 -7.92 19.64 8.18
CA ASN A 378 -7.01 20.69 8.66
C ASN A 378 -6.97 20.68 10.20
N ARG A 379 -5.97 20.03 10.77
CA ARG A 379 -5.78 19.84 12.22
C ARG A 379 -4.34 20.15 12.61
N PRO A 380 -4.04 20.55 13.85
CA PRO A 380 -2.68 20.92 14.25
C PRO A 380 -1.70 19.73 14.39
N ALA A 381 -2.19 18.49 14.42
CA ALA A 381 -1.37 17.28 14.52
C ALA A 381 -1.24 16.56 13.16
N GLY A 382 -0.29 15.64 13.02
CA GLY A 382 -0.07 14.89 11.78
C GLY A 382 -1.22 13.94 11.40
N PHE A 383 -1.95 13.43 12.40
CA PHE A 383 -3.07 12.52 12.20
C PHE A 383 -4.35 12.96 12.90
N VAL A 384 -5.46 12.39 12.44
CA VAL A 384 -6.72 12.31 13.16
C VAL A 384 -6.95 10.86 13.53
N ARG A 385 -6.98 10.57 14.83
CA ARG A 385 -7.32 9.25 15.36
C ARG A 385 -8.82 9.14 15.57
N ARG A 386 -9.39 8.00 15.16
CA ARG A 386 -10.83 7.73 15.25
C ARG A 386 -11.11 6.35 15.82
N GLU A 387 -10.93 6.24 17.13
CA GLU A 387 -11.15 5.01 17.86
C GLU A 387 -12.62 4.57 17.84
N ALA A 388 -12.87 3.33 17.42
CA ALA A 388 -14.19 2.69 17.46
C ALA A 388 -15.33 3.43 16.73
N THR A 389 -15.00 4.35 15.82
CA THR A 389 -15.99 5.00 14.94
C THR A 389 -16.17 4.27 13.62
N LEU A 390 -15.19 3.43 13.26
CA LEU A 390 -15.21 2.54 12.12
C LEU A 390 -15.25 1.10 12.62
N THR A 391 -15.84 0.22 11.83
CA THR A 391 -15.78 -1.23 12.03
C THR A 391 -15.25 -1.90 10.79
N GLY A 392 -14.35 -2.85 10.97
CA GLY A 392 -13.75 -3.66 9.93
C GLY A 392 -14.33 -5.06 9.92
N GLN A 393 -14.61 -5.60 8.74
CA GLN A 393 -15.01 -6.99 8.57
C GLN A 393 -14.45 -7.53 7.25
N CYS A 394 -13.69 -8.61 7.28
CA CYS A 394 -13.39 -9.33 6.05
C CYS A 394 -14.67 -9.97 5.49
N ARG A 395 -15.05 -9.59 4.28
CA ARG A 395 -16.21 -10.11 3.54
C ARG A 395 -15.76 -10.81 2.27
N THR A 396 -16.58 -11.76 1.83
CA THR A 396 -16.34 -12.51 0.60
C THR A 396 -17.65 -12.68 -0.16
N GLN A 397 -17.61 -12.56 -1.48
CA GLN A 397 -18.73 -12.84 -2.37
C GLN A 397 -18.23 -13.49 -3.66
N THR A 398 -18.84 -14.61 -4.04
CA THR A 398 -18.55 -15.29 -5.31
C THR A 398 -19.69 -15.05 -6.29
N ASP A 399 -19.34 -14.66 -7.51
CA ASP A 399 -20.24 -14.41 -8.63
C ASP A 399 -19.63 -14.93 -9.95
N ALA A 400 -20.23 -14.60 -11.08
CA ALA A 400 -19.76 -15.05 -12.40
C ALA A 400 -18.38 -14.47 -12.80
N ALA A 401 -17.93 -13.40 -12.14
CA ALA A 401 -16.62 -12.79 -12.35
C ALA A 401 -15.56 -13.29 -11.35
N GLY A 402 -15.87 -14.30 -10.53
CA GLY A 402 -14.95 -14.91 -9.57
C GLY A 402 -15.29 -14.60 -8.11
N THR A 403 -14.29 -14.66 -7.24
CA THR A 403 -14.45 -14.45 -5.78
C THR A 403 -13.85 -13.12 -5.36
N ALA A 404 -14.72 -12.19 -4.96
CA ALA A 404 -14.32 -10.96 -4.28
C ALA A 404 -14.08 -11.22 -2.79
N SER A 405 -13.00 -10.69 -2.23
CA SER A 405 -12.60 -10.77 -0.82
C SER A 405 -11.93 -9.47 -0.39
N TRP A 406 -12.49 -8.78 0.60
CA TRP A 406 -12.07 -7.42 0.97
C TRP A 406 -12.31 -7.10 2.44
N LEU A 407 -11.59 -6.11 2.96
CA LEU A 407 -11.89 -5.49 4.25
C LEU A 407 -13.02 -4.48 4.06
N GLN A 408 -14.23 -4.84 4.47
CA GLN A 408 -15.33 -3.90 4.57
C GLN A 408 -15.06 -2.94 5.74
N VAL A 409 -15.05 -1.65 5.45
CA VAL A 409 -14.99 -0.56 6.42
C VAL A 409 -16.38 0.07 6.52
N ASP A 410 -17.08 -0.24 7.60
CA ASP A 410 -18.38 0.35 7.91
C ASP A 410 -18.23 1.49 8.92
N GLY A 411 -19.13 2.46 8.85
CA GLY A 411 -19.07 3.69 9.63
C GLY A 411 -18.43 4.85 8.86
N GLY A 412 -18.08 5.92 9.57
CA GLY A 412 -17.30 7.01 8.99
C GLY A 412 -18.03 8.01 8.09
N GLY A 413 -19.25 7.76 7.62
CA GLY A 413 -20.08 8.77 6.93
C GLY A 413 -19.32 9.51 5.81
N SER A 414 -19.08 10.82 5.99
CA SER A 414 -18.37 11.68 5.03
C SER A 414 -16.84 11.55 5.03
N LEU A 415 -16.25 10.65 5.84
CA LEU A 415 -14.79 10.45 5.89
C LEU A 415 -14.24 9.88 4.59
N PHE A 416 -15.03 9.03 3.95
CA PHE A 416 -14.72 8.45 2.65
C PHE A 416 -15.69 9.07 1.64
N PRO A 417 -15.20 9.74 0.57
CA PRO A 417 -16.07 10.33 -0.43
C PRO A 417 -17.09 9.31 -0.95
N VAL A 418 -18.34 9.72 -1.19
CA VAL A 418 -19.41 8.80 -1.68
C VAL A 418 -19.02 8.05 -2.97
N GLY A 419 -18.09 8.59 -3.75
CA GLY A 419 -17.55 7.94 -4.95
C GLY A 419 -16.42 6.94 -4.70
N SER A 420 -15.75 6.94 -3.53
CA SER A 420 -14.68 5.98 -3.19
C SER A 420 -15.23 4.60 -2.83
N SER A 421 -16.48 4.51 -2.38
CA SER A 421 -17.16 3.22 -2.16
C SER A 421 -17.57 2.51 -3.45
N THR A 422 -17.55 3.21 -4.59
CA THR A 422 -18.03 2.73 -5.90
C THR A 422 -16.98 2.85 -7.01
N SER A 423 -15.78 3.35 -6.71
CA SER A 423 -14.68 3.38 -7.67
C SER A 423 -14.04 1.99 -7.76
N ALA A 424 -13.39 1.71 -8.90
CA ALA A 424 -12.64 0.47 -9.07
C ALA A 424 -11.56 0.28 -7.98
N LEU A 425 -11.04 1.38 -7.44
CA LEU A 425 -9.97 1.40 -6.43
C LEU A 425 -10.45 1.33 -4.97
N GLY A 426 -11.75 1.43 -4.69
CA GLY A 426 -12.22 1.42 -3.30
C GLY A 426 -11.57 2.50 -2.41
N LEU A 427 -11.06 2.08 -1.25
CA LEU A 427 -10.29 2.91 -0.32
C LEU A 427 -8.76 2.72 -0.45
N HIS A 428 -8.27 2.19 -1.57
CA HIS A 428 -6.86 1.78 -1.78
C HIS A 428 -5.81 2.79 -1.27
N VAL A 429 -6.00 4.08 -1.55
CA VAL A 429 -5.06 5.14 -1.15
C VAL A 429 -4.92 5.32 0.38
N VAL A 430 -5.82 4.72 1.17
CA VAL A 430 -5.86 4.79 2.64
C VAL A 430 -5.97 3.39 3.29
N ASP A 431 -5.59 2.31 2.60
CA ASP A 431 -5.65 0.93 3.15
C ASP A 431 -4.92 0.80 4.49
N TYR A 432 -3.75 1.41 4.63
CA TYR A 432 -3.04 1.48 5.91
C TYR A 432 -3.86 2.28 6.93
N ASN A 433 -4.33 3.47 6.55
CA ASN A 433 -4.90 4.46 7.45
C ASN A 433 -6.22 4.05 8.10
N VAL A 434 -7.03 3.23 7.43
CA VAL A 434 -8.31 2.75 7.98
C VAL A 434 -8.12 1.85 9.21
N ALA A 435 -6.96 1.23 9.38
CA ALA A 435 -6.64 0.34 10.50
C ALA A 435 -5.20 0.54 11.03
N LEU A 436 -4.62 1.75 10.86
CA LEU A 436 -3.20 1.97 11.14
C LEU A 436 -2.84 1.74 12.62
N GLY A 437 -3.76 2.08 13.54
CA GLY A 437 -3.60 1.79 14.96
C GLY A 437 -3.53 0.28 15.22
N ASP A 438 -4.47 -0.47 14.64
CA ASP A 438 -4.51 -1.93 14.74
C ASP A 438 -3.27 -2.58 14.11
N LEU A 439 -2.79 -2.09 12.97
CA LEU A 439 -1.58 -2.62 12.33
C LEU A 439 -0.32 -2.38 13.19
N VAL A 440 -0.18 -1.20 13.79
CA VAL A 440 0.95 -0.88 14.67
C VAL A 440 0.88 -1.70 15.96
N GLU A 441 -0.31 -1.87 16.55
CA GLU A 441 -0.50 -2.73 17.72
C GLU A 441 -0.19 -4.19 17.41
N LEU A 442 -0.72 -4.72 16.31
CA LEU A 442 -0.46 -6.09 15.87
C LEU A 442 1.04 -6.31 15.65
N ALA A 443 1.73 -5.37 14.99
CA ALA A 443 3.17 -5.42 14.79
C ALA A 443 3.92 -5.48 16.12
N GLY A 444 3.52 -4.68 17.12
CA GLY A 444 4.09 -4.71 18.46
C GLY A 444 3.90 -6.06 19.16
N LEU A 445 2.69 -6.63 19.10
CA LEU A 445 2.37 -7.91 19.70
C LEU A 445 3.09 -9.08 19.00
N GLN A 446 3.17 -9.07 17.68
CA GLN A 446 3.91 -10.06 16.90
C GLN A 446 5.42 -9.98 17.17
N SER A 447 5.97 -8.76 17.27
CA SER A 447 7.38 -8.56 17.61
C SER A 447 7.70 -9.08 19.01
N ALA A 448 6.86 -8.78 20.00
CA ALA A 448 7.02 -9.28 21.36
C ALA A 448 6.97 -10.82 21.43
N GLN A 449 6.04 -11.44 20.70
CA GLN A 449 5.97 -12.90 20.60
C GLN A 449 7.22 -13.49 19.93
N TRP A 450 7.63 -12.94 18.79
CA TRP A 450 8.82 -13.39 18.06
C TRP A 450 10.09 -13.30 18.91
N THR A 451 10.23 -12.25 19.72
CA THR A 451 11.35 -12.10 20.66
C THR A 451 11.27 -13.09 21.81
N ALA A 452 10.07 -13.44 22.28
CA ALA A 452 9.90 -14.42 23.36
C ALA A 452 10.17 -15.87 22.94
N ASP A 453 10.02 -16.18 21.64
CA ASP A 453 10.26 -17.52 21.08
C ASP A 453 11.75 -17.81 20.82
N ARG A 454 12.66 -16.85 21.05
CA ARG A 454 14.12 -16.96 20.87
C ARG A 454 14.88 -16.65 22.15
#